data_AF-A0A538BU20-F1
#
_entry.id   AF-A0A538BU20-F1
#
_cell.length_a   1.000
_cell.length_b   1.000
_cell.length_c   1.000
_cell.angle_alpha   90.00
_cell.angle_beta   90.00
_cell.angle_gamma   90.00
#
_symmetry.space_group_name_H-M   'P 1'
#
loop_
_entity.id
_entity.type
_entity.pdbx_description
1 polymer ?
#
loop_
_entity_poly.entity_id
_entity_poly.type
_entity_poly.pdbx_seq_one_letter_code
_entity_poly.pdbx_strand_id
1 'polypeptide(L)'
;GSATLAYSGDTGPSEKLVDLARDADLFLCEATLERGALDGEPRGHLDIGEAVAAYEASGAKRLLVTHRPDELPLDDGLERARDWMELEL
;
A
#
# COMPACT_ATOMS: atom_id res chain seq x y z
N GLY A 1 -6.03 -7.13 20.73
CA GLY A 1 -4.62 -7.52 20.94
C GLY A 1 -3.83 -6.32 21.41
N SER A 2 -2.50 -6.44 21.56
CA SER A 2 -1.62 -5.31 21.90
C SER A 2 -1.26 -4.43 20.70
N ALA A 3 -1.44 -4.95 19.48
CA ALA A 3 -1.27 -4.21 18.23
C ALA A 3 -2.25 -4.70 17.15
N THR A 4 -2.55 -3.85 16.18
CA THR A 4 -3.42 -4.12 15.03
C THR A 4 -2.69 -3.84 13.71
N LEU A 5 -2.74 -4.81 12.80
CA LEU A 5 -2.30 -4.69 11.42
C LEU A 5 -3.50 -4.77 10.49
N ALA A 6 -3.61 -3.83 9.56
CA ALA A 6 -4.57 -3.86 8.47
C ALA A 6 -3.86 -4.17 7.15
N TYR A 7 -4.42 -5.03 6.32
CA TYR A 7 -3.86 -5.41 5.02
C TYR A 7 -4.91 -5.23 3.93
N SER A 8 -4.61 -4.38 2.93
CA SER A 8 -5.56 -4.03 1.87
C SER A 8 -5.93 -5.22 0.97
N GLY A 9 -4.99 -6.13 0.75
CA GLY A 9 -5.01 -6.98 -0.45
C GLY A 9 -4.90 -6.13 -1.72
N ASP A 10 -5.28 -6.71 -2.85
CA ASP A 10 -5.35 -6.02 -4.14
C ASP A 10 -6.75 -5.44 -4.31
N THR A 11 -6.85 -4.14 -4.55
CA THR A 11 -8.14 -3.45 -4.67
C THR A 11 -8.02 -2.10 -5.35
N GLY A 12 -9.10 -1.69 -6.03
CA GLY A 12 -9.29 -0.29 -6.40
C GLY A 12 -9.67 0.60 -5.20
N PRO A 13 -9.76 1.93 -5.41
CA PRO A 13 -10.11 2.90 -4.36
C PRO A 13 -11.47 2.59 -3.71
N SER A 14 -11.53 2.60 -2.39
CA SER A 14 -12.76 2.33 -1.64
C SER A 14 -12.74 2.96 -0.24
N GLU A 15 -13.87 3.48 0.21
CA GLU A 15 -14.05 3.92 1.62
C GLU A 15 -13.83 2.76 2.60
N LYS A 16 -14.03 1.52 2.16
CA LYS A 16 -13.76 0.33 2.98
C LYS A 16 -12.30 0.20 3.40
N LEU A 17 -11.36 0.77 2.65
CA LEU A 17 -9.95 0.81 3.05
C LEU A 17 -9.74 1.67 4.30
N VAL A 18 -10.47 2.79 4.38
CA VAL A 18 -10.44 3.69 5.54
C VAL A 18 -10.97 2.98 6.78
N ASP A 19 -12.10 2.29 6.63
CA ASP A 19 -12.69 1.51 7.74
C ASP A 19 -11.80 0.33 8.15
N LEU A 20 -11.21 -0.37 7.17
CA LEU A 20 -10.31 -1.49 7.40
C LEU A 20 -9.06 -1.08 8.18
N ALA A 21 -8.49 0.08 7.87
CA ALA A 21 -7.25 0.57 8.46
C ALA A 21 -7.45 1.53 9.64
N ARG A 22 -8.68 1.66 10.15
CA ARG A 22 -9.02 2.63 11.20
C ARG A 22 -8.17 2.42 12.45
N ASP A 23 -7.40 3.45 12.81
CA ASP A 23 -6.50 3.48 13.97
C ASP A 23 -5.48 2.32 14.05
N ALA A 24 -5.21 1.63 12.94
CA ALA A 24 -4.28 0.51 12.91
C ALA A 24 -2.84 0.95 13.25
N ASP A 25 -2.07 0.10 13.95
CA ASP A 25 -0.66 0.38 14.25
C ASP A 25 0.25 0.28 13.02
N LEU A 26 -0.19 -0.50 12.03
CA LEU A 26 0.41 -0.60 10.71
C LEU A 26 -0.69 -0.87 9.67
N PHE A 27 -0.71 -0.07 8.61
CA PHE A 27 -1.48 -0.34 7.41
C PHE A 27 -0.53 -0.81 6.30
N LEU A 28 -0.66 -2.06 5.89
CA LEU A 28 0.01 -2.64 4.74
C LEU A 28 -0.91 -2.46 3.52
N CYS A 29 -0.59 -1.50 2.66
CA CYS A 29 -1.46 -1.08 1.55
C CYS A 29 -0.77 -1.26 0.20
N GLU A 30 -1.50 -1.77 -0.79
CA GLU A 30 -1.00 -1.85 -2.17
C GLU A 30 -0.85 -0.46 -2.82
N ALA A 31 0.09 -0.34 -3.76
CA ALA A 31 0.20 0.81 -4.65
C ALA A 31 0.85 0.38 -5.97
N THR A 32 0.13 -0.46 -6.71
CA THR A 32 0.64 -1.12 -7.92
C THR A 32 0.87 -0.16 -9.07
N LEU A 33 0.02 0.86 -9.20
CA LEU A 33 -0.08 1.67 -10.41
C LEU A 33 0.82 2.91 -10.35
N GLU A 34 1.44 3.25 -11.48
CA GLU A 34 2.10 4.55 -11.65
C GLU A 34 1.07 5.70 -11.55
N ARG A 35 -0.11 5.49 -12.15
CA ARG A 35 -1.26 6.40 -12.13
C ARG A 35 -2.53 5.57 -12.16
N GLY A 36 -3.53 5.90 -11.33
CA GLY A 36 -4.78 5.16 -11.27
C GLY A 36 -5.51 5.03 -12.60
N ALA A 37 -5.41 6.05 -13.47
CA ALA A 37 -6.04 6.07 -14.80
C ALA A 37 -5.47 5.04 -15.81
N LEU A 38 -4.38 4.34 -15.47
CA LEU A 38 -3.79 3.29 -16.31
C LEU A 38 -4.41 1.92 -16.08
N ASP A 39 -5.29 1.79 -15.10
CA ASP A 39 -5.92 0.53 -14.74
C ASP A 39 -7.07 0.16 -15.70
N GLY A 40 -7.49 -1.11 -15.64
CA GLY A 40 -8.70 -1.58 -16.30
C GLY A 40 -9.98 -1.16 -15.58
N GLU A 41 -11.11 -1.42 -16.23
CA GLU A 41 -12.42 -1.30 -15.62
C GLU A 41 -13.03 -2.71 -15.39
N PRO A 42 -13.45 -3.05 -14.16
CA PRO A 42 -13.41 -2.20 -12.96
C PRO A 42 -11.97 -2.02 -12.43
N ARG A 43 -11.72 -0.86 -11.78
CA ARG A 43 -10.48 -0.60 -11.04
C ARG A 43 -10.16 -1.74 -10.08
N GLY A 44 -8.97 -2.33 -10.23
CA GLY A 44 -8.47 -3.45 -9.44
C GLY A 44 -7.30 -3.09 -8.53
N HIS A 45 -6.63 -1.96 -8.78
CA HIS A 45 -5.43 -1.56 -8.05
C HIS A 45 -5.39 -0.07 -7.70
N LEU A 46 -4.49 0.28 -6.77
CA LEU A 46 -4.25 1.65 -6.31
C LEU A 46 -3.00 2.23 -6.98
N ASP A 47 -2.99 3.55 -7.16
CA ASP A 47 -1.74 4.31 -7.20
C ASP A 47 -1.30 4.75 -5.80
N ILE A 48 -0.08 5.30 -5.70
CA ILE A 48 0.49 5.74 -4.42
C ILE A 48 -0.33 6.85 -3.75
N GLY A 49 -0.94 7.74 -4.53
CA GLY A 49 -1.75 8.84 -4.00
C GLY A 49 -3.04 8.31 -3.38
N GLU A 50 -3.69 7.35 -4.02
CA GLU A 50 -4.89 6.67 -3.52
C GLU A 50 -4.59 5.88 -2.22
N ALA A 51 -3.45 5.18 -2.17
CA ALA A 51 -3.01 4.47 -0.96
C ALA A 51 -2.72 5.42 0.22
N VAL A 52 -2.02 6.53 -0.04
CA VAL A 52 -1.73 7.57 0.96
C VAL A 52 -3.01 8.23 1.45
N ALA A 53 -3.95 8.54 0.55
CA ALA A 53 -5.23 9.14 0.94
C ALA A 53 -6.04 8.22 1.88
N ALA A 54 -6.07 6.91 1.60
CA ALA A 54 -6.71 5.94 2.48
C ALA A 54 -6.02 5.86 3.85
N TYR A 55 -4.68 5.88 3.88
CA TYR A 55 -3.89 5.91 5.12
C TYR A 55 -4.15 7.14 5.98
N GLU A 56 -4.10 8.34 5.39
CA GLU A 56 -4.34 9.60 6.09
C GLU A 56 -5.76 9.66 6.65
N ALA A 57 -6.75 9.22 5.87
CA ALA A 57 -8.15 9.20 6.29
C ALA A 57 -8.44 8.16 7.39
N SER A 58 -7.68 7.06 7.47
CA SER A 58 -7.93 5.99 8.44
C SER A 58 -7.40 6.31 9.83
N GLY A 59 -6.47 7.25 9.97
CA GLY A 59 -5.77 7.51 11.23
C GLY A 59 -4.79 6.40 11.62
N ALA A 60 -4.41 5.52 10.68
CA ALA A 60 -3.37 4.52 10.93
C ALA A 60 -2.05 5.20 11.32
N LYS A 61 -1.29 4.56 12.20
CA LYS A 61 -0.06 5.16 12.76
C LYS A 61 1.11 5.11 11.78
N ARG A 62 1.16 4.09 10.94
CA ARG A 62 2.23 3.87 9.95
C ARG A 62 1.66 3.23 8.69
N LEU A 63 2.22 3.62 7.55
CA LEU A 63 1.97 3.03 6.24
C LEU A 63 3.20 2.20 5.82
N LEU A 64 2.96 0.97 5.37
CA LEU A 64 3.92 0.19 4.60
C LEU A 64 3.31 -0.08 3.23
N VAL A 65 3.95 0.45 2.19
CA VAL A 65 3.52 0.24 0.81
C VAL A 65 4.02 -1.13 0.32
N THR A 66 3.15 -1.89 -0.32
CA THR A 66 3.46 -3.20 -0.90
C THR A 66 2.88 -3.34 -2.31
N HIS A 67 3.10 -4.50 -2.93
CA HIS A 67 2.57 -4.85 -4.25
C HIS A 67 2.92 -3.80 -5.33
N ARG A 68 4.06 -3.14 -5.16
CA ARG A 68 4.58 -2.15 -6.09
C ARG A 68 5.55 -2.83 -7.06
N PRO A 69 5.41 -2.60 -8.38
CA PRO A 69 6.33 -3.17 -9.37
C PRO A 69 7.77 -2.66 -9.18
N ASP A 70 8.74 -3.54 -9.43
CA ASP A 70 10.18 -3.24 -9.27
C ASP A 70 10.68 -2.26 -10.34
N GLU A 71 9.99 -2.20 -11.48
CA GLU A 71 10.29 -1.32 -12.60
C GLU A 71 10.01 0.15 -12.29
N LEU A 72 9.14 0.44 -11.31
CA LEU A 72 8.90 1.81 -10.90
C LEU A 72 10.03 2.26 -9.95
N PRO A 73 10.70 3.39 -10.21
CA PRO A 73 11.78 3.88 -9.35
C PRO A 73 11.25 4.19 -7.96
N LEU A 74 12.04 3.92 -6.91
CA LEU A 74 11.69 4.37 -5.56
C LEU A 74 11.83 5.88 -5.48
N ASP A 75 10.84 6.55 -4.90
CA ASP A 75 10.92 7.99 -4.65
C ASP A 75 12.02 8.28 -3.62
N ASP A 76 12.64 9.46 -3.75
CA ASP A 76 13.73 9.89 -2.87
C ASP A 76 13.32 9.81 -1.39
N GLY A 77 14.16 9.16 -0.59
CA GLY A 77 13.95 8.99 0.86
C GLY A 77 13.09 7.79 1.26
N LEU A 78 12.56 7.01 0.31
CA LEU A 78 11.92 5.73 0.60
C LEU A 78 12.95 4.58 0.58
N GLU A 79 12.87 3.68 1.56
CA GLU A 79 13.67 2.45 1.60
C GLU A 79 12.80 1.25 1.24
N ARG A 80 13.29 0.39 0.35
CA ARG A 80 12.72 -0.93 0.10
C ARG A 80 13.10 -1.86 1.25
N ALA A 81 12.10 -2.41 1.92
CA ALA A 81 12.30 -3.46 2.92
C ALA A 81 12.99 -4.68 2.27
N ARG A 82 13.94 -5.27 2.99
CA ARG A 82 14.74 -6.42 2.54
C ARG A 82 15.00 -7.34 3.73
N ASP A 83 14.93 -8.64 3.48
CA ASP A 83 15.25 -9.68 4.46
C ASP A 83 16.74 -10.07 4.45
N TRP A 84 17.51 -9.51 3.51
CA TRP A 84 18.93 -9.81 3.26
C TRP A 84 19.19 -11.27 2.89
N MET A 85 18.18 -11.98 2.40
CA MET A 85 18.34 -13.34 1.91
C MET A 85 18.92 -13.30 0.50
N GLU A 86 20.15 -13.81 0.34
CA GLU A 86 20.78 -14.02 -0.96
C GLU A 86 20.54 -15.46 -1.40
N LEU A 87 19.87 -15.64 -2.54
CA LEU A 87 19.63 -16.95 -3.16
C LEU A 87 20.61 -17.12 -4.34
N GLU A 88 21.46 -18.15 -4.28
CA GLU A 88 22.18 -18.61 -5.47
C GLU A 88 21.18 -19.35 -6.38
N LEU A 89 20.85 -18.73 -7.52
CA LEU A 89 19.98 -19.31 -8.56
C LEU A 89 20.79 -20.11 -9.59
#